data_AF-A0A7V8NR44-F1
#
_entry.id   AF-A0A7V8NR44-F1
#
_cell.length_a   1.000
_cell.length_b   1.000
_cell.length_c   1.000
_cell.angle_alpha   90.00
_cell.angle_beta   90.00
_cell.angle_gamma   90.00
#
_symmetry.space_group_name_H-M   'P 1'
#
loop_
_entity.id
_entity.type
_entity.pdbx_description
1 polymer ?
#
loop_
_entity_poly.entity_id
_entity_poly.type
_entity_poly.pdbx_seq_one_letter_code
_entity_poly.pdbx_strand_id
1 'polypeptide(L)'
;MIEIYKPCAIREYKPKDLEAIVRMVPNNSGYKMPQIEHPLMLIKKVIVDDEDYPRMAGFGRLHINALMFVDHTWRTPPERLELVRRLQEATFDEGRERGLDIVTTQVERRWGKRLEELGWIKGWGEIYYHDL
;
A
#
# COMPACT_ATOMS: atom_id res chain seq x y z
N MET A 1 -17.40 25.01 29.67
CA MET A 1 -18.31 23.94 29.22
C MET A 1 -17.49 22.95 28.44
N ILE A 2 -17.37 21.72 28.93
CA ILE A 2 -16.69 20.64 28.20
C ILE A 2 -17.75 20.07 27.27
N GLU A 3 -17.60 20.28 25.97
CA GLU A 3 -18.43 19.66 24.94
C GLU A 3 -18.12 18.16 25.00
N ILE A 4 -19.02 17.39 25.61
CA ILE A 4 -18.91 15.93 25.66
C ILE A 4 -19.14 15.47 24.22
N TYR A 5 -18.09 14.99 23.55
CA TYR A 5 -18.18 14.42 22.20
C TYR A 5 -19.37 13.47 22.14
N LYS A 6 -20.32 13.74 21.24
CA LYS A 6 -21.43 12.82 20.95
C LYS A 6 -20.86 11.43 20.60
N PRO A 7 -21.52 10.34 21.00
CA PRO A 7 -21.02 9.00 20.74
C PRO A 7 -20.96 8.74 19.22
N CYS A 8 -19.77 8.43 18.73
CA CYS A 8 -19.59 7.93 17.37
C CYS A 8 -19.63 6.40 17.38
N ALA A 9 -20.24 5.79 16.37
CA ALA A 9 -20.24 4.34 16.22
C ALA A 9 -19.19 3.91 15.18
N ILE A 10 -18.49 2.80 15.46
CA ILE A 10 -17.62 2.13 14.49
C ILE A 10 -18.38 0.97 13.87
N ARG A 11 -18.43 0.91 12.54
CA ARG A 11 -19.04 -0.21 11.81
C ARG A 11 -18.26 -0.57 10.54
N GLU A 12 -18.66 -1.67 9.91
CA GLU A 12 -18.20 -2.00 8.56
C GLU A 12 -18.64 -0.92 7.57
N TYR A 13 -17.76 -0.65 6.61
CA TYR A 13 -18.07 0.13 5.42
C TYR A 13 -19.24 -0.50 4.64
N LYS A 14 -20.07 0.36 4.07
CA LYS A 14 -21.14 0.01 3.13
C LYS A 14 -20.94 0.80 1.84
N PRO A 15 -21.36 0.28 0.67
CA PRO A 15 -21.27 1.00 -0.60
C PRO A 15 -21.86 2.41 -0.58
N LYS A 16 -22.92 2.65 0.21
CA LYS A 16 -23.53 3.98 0.39
C LYS A 16 -22.59 5.03 1.01
N ASP A 17 -21.55 4.60 1.71
CA ASP A 17 -20.62 5.48 2.41
C ASP A 17 -19.60 6.12 1.45
N LEU A 18 -19.40 5.53 0.27
CA LEU A 18 -18.36 5.91 -0.68
C LEU A 18 -18.40 7.39 -1.06
N GLU A 19 -19.60 7.91 -1.34
CA GLU A 19 -19.75 9.30 -1.75
C GLU A 19 -19.27 10.27 -0.65
N ALA A 20 -19.66 10.01 0.60
CA ALA A 20 -19.22 10.81 1.74
C ALA A 20 -17.70 10.71 1.94
N ILE A 21 -17.13 9.51 1.80
CA ILE A 21 -15.69 9.27 1.95
C ILE A 21 -14.88 9.96 0.85
N VAL A 22 -15.34 9.94 -0.41
CA VAL A 22 -14.70 10.66 -1.52
C VAL A 22 -14.61 12.15 -1.24
N ARG A 23 -15.65 12.74 -0.64
CA ARG A 23 -15.67 14.16 -0.26
C ARG A 23 -14.68 14.51 0.87
N MET A 24 -14.19 13.53 1.65
CA MET A 24 -13.20 13.75 2.70
C MET A 24 -11.78 13.96 2.15
N VAL A 25 -11.51 13.48 0.93
CA VAL A 25 -10.18 13.60 0.30
C VAL A 25 -10.03 15.00 -0.28
N PRO A 26 -9.01 15.79 0.11
CA PRO A 26 -8.79 17.11 -0.48
C PRO A 26 -8.50 16.99 -1.97
N ASN A 27 -9.21 17.80 -2.79
CA ASN A 27 -9.10 17.79 -4.26
C ASN A 27 -7.66 17.98 -4.79
N ASN A 28 -6.76 18.57 -3.99
CA ASN A 28 -5.37 18.88 -4.39
C ASN A 28 -4.32 17.98 -3.71
N SER A 29 -4.73 16.88 -3.08
CA SER A 29 -3.82 16.05 -2.27
C SER A 29 -2.88 15.16 -3.09
N GLY A 30 -3.08 15.03 -4.42
CA GLY A 30 -2.41 14.02 -5.24
C GLY A 30 -2.76 12.57 -4.86
N TYR A 31 -3.58 12.40 -3.82
CA TYR A 31 -4.06 11.12 -3.33
C TYR A 31 -5.12 10.58 -4.28
N LYS A 32 -4.90 9.36 -4.76
CA LYS A 32 -5.91 8.62 -5.52
C LYS A 32 -6.67 7.73 -4.56
N MET A 33 -8.00 7.80 -4.59
CA MET A 33 -8.85 6.91 -3.80
C MET A 33 -8.51 5.46 -4.18
N PRO A 34 -8.21 4.57 -3.20
CA PRO A 34 -7.95 3.18 -3.50
C PRO A 34 -9.21 2.48 -4.03
N GLN A 35 -9.00 1.36 -4.72
CA GLN A 35 -10.10 0.46 -5.08
C GLN A 35 -10.62 -0.25 -3.82
N ILE A 36 -11.65 0.32 -3.19
CA ILE A 36 -12.20 -0.18 -1.92
C ILE A 36 -12.80 -1.59 -2.07
N GLU A 37 -13.35 -1.92 -3.23
CA GLU A 37 -13.92 -3.26 -3.48
C GLU A 37 -12.90 -4.31 -3.91
N HIS A 38 -11.62 -3.97 -3.90
CA HIS A 38 -10.58 -4.93 -4.25
C HIS A 38 -10.58 -6.13 -3.29
N PRO A 39 -10.41 -7.38 -3.76
CA PRO A 39 -10.41 -8.57 -2.90
C PRO A 39 -9.38 -8.53 -1.77
N LEU A 40 -8.21 -7.92 -2.04
CA LEU A 40 -7.16 -7.71 -1.03
C LEU A 40 -7.42 -6.51 -0.08
N MET A 41 -8.54 -5.79 -0.22
CA MET A 41 -8.98 -4.77 0.73
C MET A 41 -9.68 -5.44 1.92
N LEU A 42 -8.89 -5.98 2.84
CA LEU A 42 -9.36 -6.85 3.91
C LEU A 42 -10.03 -6.12 5.08
N ILE A 43 -9.67 -4.85 5.31
CA ILE A 43 -10.19 -4.06 6.42
C ILE A 43 -10.93 -2.86 5.83
N LYS A 44 -12.21 -2.69 6.17
CA LYS A 44 -13.03 -1.57 5.72
C LYS A 44 -13.91 -1.05 6.86
N LYS A 45 -13.40 -0.10 7.64
CA LYS A 45 -14.10 0.45 8.81
C LYS A 45 -14.49 1.90 8.59
N VAL A 46 -15.64 2.29 9.12
CA VAL A 46 -16.09 3.69 9.14
C VAL A 46 -16.49 4.09 10.56
N ILE A 47 -16.23 5.34 10.90
CA ILE A 47 -16.81 6.03 12.04
C ILE A 47 -18.00 6.84 11.52
N VAL A 48 -19.17 6.64 12.11
CA VAL A 48 -20.39 7.38 11.80
C VAL A 48 -20.85 8.22 12.99
N ASP A 49 -21.54 9.32 12.69
CA ASP A 49 -22.26 10.11 13.68
C ASP A 49 -23.64 9.52 14.01
N ASP A 50 -24.45 10.27 14.77
CA ASP A 50 -25.80 9.90 15.19
C ASP A 50 -26.81 9.79 14.03
N GLU A 51 -26.50 10.36 12.87
CA GLU A 51 -27.32 10.26 11.65
C GLU A 51 -26.88 9.10 10.73
N ASP A 52 -25.99 8.21 11.20
CA ASP A 52 -25.33 7.16 10.42
C ASP A 52 -24.53 7.73 9.22
N TYR A 53 -24.10 9.00 9.31
CA TYR A 53 -23.29 9.65 8.29
C TYR A 53 -21.80 9.41 8.52
N PRO A 54 -21.03 8.92 7.52
CA PRO A 54 -19.60 8.68 7.66
C PRO A 54 -18.82 9.97 7.95
N ARG A 55 -18.00 9.95 9.00
CA ARG A 55 -17.10 11.05 9.39
C ARG A 55 -15.63 10.69 9.22
N MET A 56 -15.29 9.41 9.33
CA MET A 56 -13.93 8.90 9.10
C MET A 56 -14.00 7.50 8.48
N ALA A 57 -13.00 7.15 7.69
CA ALA A 57 -12.85 5.81 7.13
C ALA A 57 -11.40 5.31 7.27
N GLY A 58 -11.27 4.02 7.56
CA GLY A 58 -10.01 3.30 7.61
C GLY A 58 -10.07 2.09 6.69
N PHE A 59 -9.14 2.02 5.75
CA PHE A 59 -9.01 0.92 4.81
C PHE A 59 -7.64 0.25 4.95
N GLY A 60 -7.63 -1.07 5.04
CA GLY A 60 -6.42 -1.87 5.10
C GLY A 60 -6.37 -2.83 3.92
N ARG A 61 -5.34 -2.67 3.08
CA ARG A 61 -5.06 -3.55 1.95
C ARG A 61 -3.91 -4.49 2.31
N LEU A 62 -4.04 -5.76 1.97
CA LEU A 62 -2.96 -6.73 2.09
C LEU A 62 -1.91 -6.48 1.01
N HIS A 63 -0.69 -6.17 1.43
CA HIS A 63 0.51 -6.16 0.61
C HIS A 63 1.55 -7.04 1.29
N ILE A 64 2.46 -7.62 0.51
CA ILE A 64 3.65 -8.27 1.05
C ILE A 64 4.83 -7.30 1.08
N ASN A 65 5.78 -7.54 1.98
CA ASN A 65 7.04 -6.81 2.04
C ASN A 65 8.17 -7.70 1.52
N ALA A 66 8.84 -7.28 0.45
CA ALA A 66 10.00 -7.95 -0.10
C ALA A 66 11.25 -7.63 0.73
N LEU A 67 11.89 -8.68 1.23
CA LEU A 67 13.16 -8.65 1.94
C LEU A 67 14.19 -9.41 1.11
N MET A 68 15.19 -8.70 0.60
CA MET A 68 16.23 -9.28 -0.25
C MET A 68 17.60 -9.12 0.42
N PHE A 69 18.37 -10.20 0.41
CA PHE A 69 19.72 -10.23 0.96
C PHE A 69 20.70 -10.59 -0.16
N VAL A 70 21.77 -9.81 -0.27
CA VAL A 70 22.76 -9.95 -1.34
C VAL A 70 24.15 -10.00 -0.72
N ASP A 71 24.90 -11.07 -0.98
CA ASP A 71 26.31 -11.15 -0.59
C ASP A 71 27.16 -10.21 -1.46
N HIS A 72 27.70 -9.16 -0.84
CA HIS A 72 28.50 -8.15 -1.53
C HIS A 72 29.92 -8.62 -1.90
N THR A 73 30.37 -9.73 -1.33
CA THR A 73 31.69 -10.33 -1.63
C THR A 73 31.64 -11.26 -2.84
N TRP A 74 30.45 -11.65 -3.26
CA TRP A 74 30.23 -12.56 -4.38
C TRP A 74 29.90 -11.80 -5.67
N ARG A 75 30.57 -12.13 -6.77
CA ARG A 75 30.39 -11.53 -8.11
C ARG A 75 30.68 -10.02 -8.19
N THR A 76 30.59 -9.45 -9.38
CA THR A 76 30.69 -8.00 -9.60
C THR A 76 29.34 -7.30 -9.36
N PRO A 77 29.31 -5.98 -9.08
CA PRO A 77 28.06 -5.26 -8.89
C PRO A 77 27.04 -5.38 -10.05
N PRO A 78 27.43 -5.30 -11.34
CA PRO A 78 26.49 -5.50 -12.45
C PRO A 78 25.93 -6.92 -12.51
N GLU A 79 26.75 -7.95 -12.31
CA GLU A 79 26.30 -9.35 -12.25
C GLU A 79 25.31 -9.56 -11.10
N ARG A 80 25.55 -8.97 -9.93
CA ARG A 80 24.61 -9.06 -8.81
C ARG A 80 23.28 -8.37 -9.11
N LEU A 81 23.30 -7.22 -9.78
CA LEU A 81 22.06 -6.50 -10.13
C LEU A 81 21.20 -7.32 -11.10
N GLU A 82 21.84 -7.98 -12.08
CA GLU A 82 21.20 -8.95 -12.97
C GLU A 82 20.54 -10.10 -12.19
N LEU A 83 21.29 -10.69 -11.23
CA LEU A 83 20.77 -11.78 -10.40
C LEU A 83 19.64 -11.34 -9.46
N VAL A 84 19.69 -10.12 -8.93
CA VAL A 84 18.59 -9.54 -8.14
C VAL A 84 17.33 -9.41 -8.99
N ARG A 85 17.46 -9.00 -10.27
CA ARG A 85 16.31 -8.95 -11.18
C ARG A 85 15.66 -10.33 -11.37
N ARG A 86 16.48 -11.36 -11.59
CA ARG A 86 15.98 -12.72 -11.76
C ARG A 86 15.33 -13.26 -10.48
N LEU A 87 15.89 -12.93 -9.32
CA LEU A 87 15.33 -13.33 -8.03
C LEU A 87 14.00 -12.63 -7.75
N GLN A 88 13.88 -11.32 -8.01
CA GLN A 88 12.60 -10.64 -7.85
C GLN A 88 11.55 -11.21 -8.79
N GLU A 89 11.88 -11.49 -10.06
CA GLU A 89 10.93 -12.04 -11.04
C GLU A 89 10.36 -13.37 -10.55
N ALA A 90 11.21 -14.29 -10.10
CA ALA A 90 10.78 -15.57 -9.54
C ALA A 90 9.92 -15.38 -8.26
N THR A 91 10.27 -14.40 -7.42
CA THR A 91 9.48 -14.08 -6.21
C THR A 91 8.12 -13.49 -6.58
N PHE A 92 8.06 -12.68 -7.63
CA PHE A 92 6.85 -12.04 -8.12
C PHE A 92 5.91 -13.05 -8.77
N ASP A 93 6.44 -13.98 -9.56
CA ASP A 93 5.67 -15.10 -10.11
C ASP A 93 4.98 -15.89 -9.00
N GLU A 94 5.73 -16.28 -7.96
CA GLU A 94 5.14 -16.97 -6.81
C GLU A 94 4.10 -16.11 -6.07
N GLY A 95 4.34 -14.79 -5.96
CA GLY A 95 3.38 -13.84 -5.40
C GLY A 95 2.06 -13.80 -6.17
N ARG A 96 2.12 -13.75 -7.50
CA ARG A 96 0.93 -13.79 -8.37
C ARG A 96 0.17 -15.10 -8.23
N GLU A 97 0.88 -16.23 -8.18
CA GLU A 97 0.28 -17.56 -7.96
C GLU A 97 -0.47 -17.65 -6.62
N ARG A 98 -0.03 -16.88 -5.62
CA ARG A 98 -0.69 -16.74 -4.31
C ARG A 98 -1.81 -15.70 -4.28
N GLY A 99 -2.12 -15.06 -5.41
CA GLY A 99 -3.18 -14.06 -5.54
C GLY A 99 -2.80 -12.67 -5.00
N LEU A 100 -1.51 -12.37 -4.88
CA LEU A 100 -1.01 -11.05 -4.50
C LEU A 100 -0.83 -10.19 -5.76
N ASP A 101 -1.00 -8.88 -5.61
CA ASP A 101 -0.87 -7.94 -6.73
C ASP A 101 0.06 -6.75 -6.46
N ILE A 102 0.43 -6.51 -5.21
CA ILE A 102 1.32 -5.44 -4.83
C ILE A 102 2.31 -5.98 -3.79
N VAL A 103 3.58 -5.71 -4.06
CA VAL A 103 4.68 -5.90 -3.13
C VAL A 103 5.28 -4.55 -2.77
N THR A 104 5.68 -4.41 -1.52
CA THR A 104 6.38 -3.24 -1.00
C THR A 104 7.80 -3.61 -0.59
N THR A 105 8.70 -2.64 -0.56
CA THR A 105 10.01 -2.80 0.11
C THR A 105 10.43 -1.48 0.71
N GLN A 106 11.25 -1.53 1.74
CA GLN A 106 11.88 -0.36 2.33
C GLN A 106 13.38 -0.45 2.14
N VAL A 107 13.95 0.54 1.44
CA VAL A 107 15.39 0.58 1.21
C VAL A 107 15.96 1.97 1.47
N GLU A 108 17.20 2.01 1.94
CA GLU A 108 17.93 3.26 2.09
C GLU A 108 18.00 4.02 0.77
N ARG A 109 17.89 5.35 0.85
CA ARG A 109 17.90 6.26 -0.32
C ARG A 109 18.96 5.96 -1.40
N ARG A 110 20.16 5.49 -1.03
CA ARG A 110 21.24 5.17 -2.00
C ARG A 110 20.90 4.04 -2.97
N TRP A 111 19.99 3.14 -2.59
CA TRP A 111 19.52 2.02 -3.41
C TRP A 111 18.29 2.37 -4.24
N GLY A 112 17.61 3.48 -3.91
CA GLY A 112 16.36 3.88 -4.54
C GLY A 112 16.41 3.94 -6.07
N LYS A 113 17.46 4.53 -6.65
CA LYS A 113 17.61 4.63 -8.10
C LYS A 113 17.70 3.25 -8.78
N ARG A 114 18.39 2.29 -8.16
CA ARG A 114 18.50 0.93 -8.70
C ARG A 114 17.18 0.17 -8.61
N LEU A 115 16.39 0.39 -7.56
CA LEU A 115 15.04 -0.16 -7.48
C LEU A 115 14.14 0.41 -8.58
N GLU A 116 14.22 1.71 -8.83
CA GLU A 116 13.47 2.34 -9.93
C GLU A 116 13.88 1.76 -11.29
N GLU A 117 15.18 1.51 -11.51
CA GLU A 117 15.69 0.79 -12.71
C GLU A 117 15.18 -0.67 -12.80
N LEU A 118 14.83 -1.28 -11.67
CA LEU A 118 14.26 -2.62 -11.57
C LEU A 118 12.71 -2.65 -11.67
N GLY A 119 12.08 -1.50 -11.92
CA GLY A 119 10.62 -1.38 -12.12
C GLY A 119 9.84 -0.94 -10.88
N TRP A 120 10.49 -0.69 -9.75
CA TRP A 120 9.82 -0.27 -8.53
C TRP A 120 9.41 1.21 -8.59
N ILE A 121 8.22 1.50 -8.08
CA ILE A 121 7.65 2.84 -7.97
C ILE A 121 7.90 3.37 -6.57
N LYS A 122 8.57 4.53 -6.49
CA LYS A 122 8.77 5.21 -5.21
C LYS A 122 7.44 5.75 -4.69
N GLY A 123 7.12 5.46 -3.43
CA GLY A 123 6.04 6.14 -2.72
C GLY A 123 6.54 7.03 -1.59
N TRP A 124 5.84 7.04 -0.46
CA TRP A 124 6.15 7.95 0.64
C TRP A 124 7.37 7.48 1.44
N GLY A 125 8.29 8.41 1.71
CA GLY A 125 9.53 8.15 2.45
C GLY A 125 10.49 7.23 1.68
N GLU A 126 10.89 6.13 2.32
CA GLU A 126 11.80 5.11 1.79
C GLU A 126 11.06 3.84 1.33
N ILE A 127 9.73 3.93 1.14
CA ILE A 127 8.89 2.83 0.69
C ILE A 127 8.79 2.84 -0.84
N TYR A 128 8.96 1.66 -1.41
CA TYR A 128 8.82 1.37 -2.84
C TYR A 128 7.73 0.31 -3.04
N TYR A 129 7.03 0.39 -4.17
CA TYR A 129 5.93 -0.48 -4.56
C TYR A 129 6.26 -1.13 -5.91
N HIS A 130 5.82 -2.36 -6.12
CA HIS A 130 5.85 -3.00 -7.43
C HIS A 130 4.54 -3.75 -7.63
N ASP A 131 3.93 -3.57 -8.79
CA ASP A 131 2.76 -4.35 -9.19
C ASP A 131 3.24 -5.75 -9.59
N LEU A 132 2.63 -6.79 -9.03
CA LEU A 132 2.91 -8.16 -9.43
C LEU A 132 2.16 -8.45 -10.72
#